data_AF-D4YRK7-F1
#
_entry.id   AF-D4YRK7-F1
#
_cell.length_a   1.000
_cell.length_b   1.000
_cell.length_c   1.000
_cell.angle_alpha   90.00
_cell.angle_beta   90.00
_cell.angle_gamma   90.00
#
_symmetry.space_group_name_H-M   'P 1'
#
loop_
_entity.id
_entity.type
_entity.pdbx_description
1 polymer ?
#
loop_
_entity_poly.entity_id
_entity_poly.type
_entity_poly.pdbx_seq_one_letter_code
_entity_poly.pdbx_strand_id
1 'polypeptide(L)'
;MKYYGNNVFFYEDYFVLGGYVWIHYDTVKKWIRKYRYWIYSATVLLSLGTIPLYLFNAKIMNFHRHLSQLAHQPYIMVYSTAVILSAISVSLKYAEVRTQPKWQRFSKLVRMTSLLSFGIYLTQTAPIILLDHFLTTVNIYVPSWQLLIMLPFGLLFVIAVAWLISYFCFKVPPLGILIGRPNWKKEKGKSCLIKRSSFDSSIFFVLIFSSKSIGANI
;
A
#
# COMPACT_ATOMS: atom_id res chain seq x y z
N MET A 1 -15.93 -0.52 28.05
CA MET A 1 -15.39 0.18 26.86
C MET A 1 -15.69 -0.62 25.57
N LYS A 2 -16.95 -0.68 25.12
CA LYS A 2 -17.40 -1.51 23.97
C LYS A 2 -17.60 -0.73 22.65
N TYR A 3 -17.38 0.59 22.66
CA TYR A 3 -17.68 1.48 21.53
C TYR A 3 -16.48 2.29 21.02
N TYR A 4 -15.27 2.02 21.52
CA TYR A 4 -14.08 2.74 21.08
C TYR A 4 -13.65 2.20 19.71
N GLY A 5 -13.94 2.96 18.64
CA GLY A 5 -13.43 2.69 17.30
C GLY A 5 -14.31 1.87 16.36
N ASN A 6 -15.59 1.61 16.66
CA ASN A 6 -16.48 0.90 15.73
C ASN A 6 -17.57 1.83 15.16
N ASN A 7 -17.14 2.95 14.56
CA ASN A 7 -18.04 3.84 13.82
C ASN A 7 -18.00 3.48 12.34
N VAL A 8 -19.05 2.79 11.88
CA VAL A 8 -19.26 2.37 10.48
C VAL A 8 -19.09 3.54 9.50
N PHE A 9 -19.51 4.74 9.90
CA PHE A 9 -19.35 5.96 9.10
C PHE A 9 -17.92 6.27 8.68
N PHE A 10 -16.91 5.98 9.51
CA PHE A 10 -15.51 6.21 9.15
C PHE A 10 -14.96 5.19 8.14
N TYR A 11 -15.61 4.02 8.02
CA TYR A 11 -15.25 3.03 7.00
C TYR A 11 -15.83 3.39 5.63
N GLU A 12 -17.06 3.90 5.62
CA GLU A 12 -17.76 4.26 4.38
C GLU A 12 -17.18 5.52 3.73
N ASP A 13 -16.52 6.38 4.50
CA ASP A 13 -15.93 7.64 4.01
C ASP A 13 -14.97 7.42 2.84
N TYR A 14 -14.10 6.41 2.89
CA TYR A 14 -13.18 6.12 1.78
C TYR A 14 -13.91 5.74 0.49
N PHE A 15 -15.03 5.02 0.60
CA PHE A 15 -15.82 4.62 -0.54
C PHE A 15 -16.57 5.82 -1.13
N VAL A 16 -17.17 6.66 -0.28
CA VAL A 16 -17.88 7.88 -0.69
C VAL A 16 -16.92 8.89 -1.32
N LEU A 17 -15.77 9.15 -0.68
CA LEU A 17 -14.73 10.03 -1.21
C LEU A 17 -14.16 9.48 -2.52
N GLY A 18 -13.95 8.16 -2.61
CA GLY A 18 -13.52 7.51 -3.86
C GLY A 18 -14.54 7.71 -4.99
N GLY A 19 -15.84 7.52 -4.70
CA GLY A 19 -16.93 7.77 -5.64
C GLY A 19 -17.02 9.23 -6.07
N TYR A 20 -16.86 10.17 -5.15
CA TYR A 20 -16.83 11.60 -5.44
C TYR A 20 -15.66 11.98 -6.36
N VAL A 21 -14.45 11.47 -6.07
CA VAL A 21 -13.26 11.68 -6.91
C VAL A 21 -13.46 11.07 -8.30
N TRP A 22 -14.16 9.96 -8.41
CA TRP A 22 -14.48 9.35 -9.69
C TRP A 22 -15.43 10.20 -10.54
N ILE A 23 -16.51 10.72 -9.96
CA ILE A 23 -17.50 11.57 -10.66
C ILE A 23 -16.88 12.90 -11.09
N HIS A 24 -16.04 13.51 -10.25
CA HIS A 24 -15.44 14.82 -10.49
C HIS A 24 -13.94 14.76 -10.81
N TYR A 25 -13.52 13.70 -11.51
CA TYR A 25 -12.11 13.36 -11.70
C TYR A 25 -11.26 14.50 -12.29
N ASP A 26 -11.74 15.18 -13.33
CA ASP A 26 -10.99 16.27 -13.98
C ASP A 26 -10.83 17.50 -13.07
N THR A 27 -11.87 17.83 -12.30
CA THR A 27 -11.86 18.93 -11.34
C THR A 27 -10.89 18.64 -10.19
N VAL A 28 -10.98 17.42 -9.62
CA VAL A 28 -10.10 16.97 -8.53
C VAL A 28 -8.64 16.92 -9.01
N LYS A 29 -8.38 16.42 -10.22
CA LYS A 29 -7.04 16.38 -10.80
C LYS A 29 -6.42 17.77 -10.91
N LYS A 30 -7.18 18.78 -11.35
CA LYS A 30 -6.70 20.19 -11.41
C LYS A 30 -6.42 20.73 -10.01
N TRP A 31 -7.29 20.46 -9.05
CA TRP A 31 -7.12 20.88 -7.66
C TRP A 31 -5.86 20.27 -7.01
N ILE A 32 -5.68 18.94 -7.14
CA ILE A 32 -4.50 18.23 -6.63
C ILE A 32 -3.22 18.82 -7.23
N ARG A 33 -3.21 19.11 -8.55
CA ARG A 33 -2.04 19.71 -9.20
C ARG A 33 -1.72 21.10 -8.67
N LYS A 34 -2.75 21.92 -8.42
CA LYS A 34 -2.61 23.27 -7.87
C LYS A 34 -2.05 23.24 -6.44
N TYR A 35 -2.52 22.32 -5.60
CA TYR A 35 -2.18 22.25 -4.17
C TYR A 35 -1.20 21.14 -3.80
N ARG A 36 -0.48 20.54 -4.75
CA ARG A 36 0.40 19.39 -4.51
C ARG A 36 1.42 19.58 -3.38
N TYR A 37 2.00 20.77 -3.27
CA TYR A 37 2.97 21.08 -2.22
C TYR A 37 2.32 21.13 -0.84
N TRP A 38 1.13 21.72 -0.75
CA TRP A 38 0.33 21.72 0.47
C TRP A 38 -0.07 20.31 0.90
N ILE A 39 -0.46 19.45 -0.06
CA ILE A 39 -0.79 18.05 0.22
C ILE A 39 0.42 17.31 0.78
N TYR A 40 1.62 17.50 0.21
CA TYR A 40 2.84 16.87 0.72
C TYR A 40 3.22 17.40 2.11
N SER A 41 3.18 18.71 2.32
CA SER A 41 3.45 19.31 3.63
C SER A 41 2.45 18.84 4.69
N ALA A 42 1.16 18.77 4.35
CA ALA A 42 0.12 18.23 5.24
C ALA A 42 0.36 16.75 5.55
N THR A 43 0.75 15.94 4.57
CA THR A 43 1.05 14.52 4.77
C THR A 43 2.25 14.33 5.70
N VAL A 44 3.32 15.12 5.52
CA VAL A 44 4.50 15.07 6.40
C VAL A 44 4.16 15.54 7.81
N LEU A 45 3.41 16.64 7.95
CA LEU A 45 2.99 17.17 9.24
C LEU A 45 2.08 16.18 9.99
N LEU A 46 1.12 15.58 9.30
CA LEU A 46 0.24 14.55 9.87
C LEU A 46 1.02 13.27 10.21
N SER A 47 2.00 12.88 9.38
CA SER A 47 2.89 11.77 9.69
C SER A 47 3.68 12.04 10.98
N LEU A 48 4.25 13.23 11.14
CA LEU A 48 4.95 13.58 12.38
C LEU A 48 4.01 13.63 13.58
N GLY A 49 2.77 14.09 13.39
CA GLY A 49 1.75 14.13 14.42
C GLY A 49 1.26 12.76 14.89
N THR A 50 1.55 11.66 14.17
CA THR A 50 1.29 10.29 14.68
C THR A 50 2.15 9.94 15.89
N ILE A 51 3.38 10.47 15.97
CA ILE A 51 4.35 10.20 17.06
C ILE A 51 3.84 10.72 18.42
N PRO A 52 3.46 12.01 18.58
CA PRO A 52 2.93 12.50 19.85
C PRO A 52 1.59 11.86 20.19
N LEU A 53 0.77 11.49 19.21
CA LEU A 53 -0.52 10.82 19.44
C LEU A 53 -0.32 9.40 20.00
N TYR A 54 0.68 8.67 19.49
CA TYR A 54 1.11 7.39 20.05
C TYR A 54 1.66 7.55 21.47
N LEU A 55 2.52 8.55 21.72
CA LEU A 55 3.09 8.81 23.05
C LEU A 55 2.02 9.23 24.06
N PHE A 56 1.02 10.02 23.64
CA PHE A 56 -0.10 10.45 24.45
C PHE A 56 -1.01 9.27 24.82
N ASN A 57 -1.39 8.43 23.85
CA ASN A 57 -2.17 7.22 24.09
C ASN A 57 -1.43 6.23 24.99
N ALA A 58 -0.11 6.10 24.85
CA ALA A 58 0.70 5.17 25.62
C ALA A 58 0.94 5.65 27.06
N LYS A 59 1.21 6.95 27.29
CA LYS A 59 1.57 7.48 28.61
C LYS A 59 0.38 7.89 29.49
N ILE A 60 -0.71 8.39 28.90
CA ILE A 60 -1.81 9.01 29.68
C ILE A 60 -2.99 8.05 29.86
N MET A 61 -3.25 7.15 28.91
CA MET A 61 -4.43 6.26 28.97
C MET A 61 -4.14 4.80 29.33
N ASN A 62 -2.87 4.39 29.51
CA ASN A 62 -2.49 3.00 29.86
C ASN A 62 -3.19 1.92 29.01
N PHE A 63 -3.54 2.24 27.76
CA PHE A 63 -4.19 1.27 26.89
C PHE A 63 -3.20 0.16 26.49
N HIS A 64 -3.64 -1.09 26.60
CA HIS A 64 -2.92 -2.25 26.05
C HIS A 64 -2.54 -1.97 24.59
N ARG A 65 -1.33 -2.39 24.18
CA ARG A 65 -0.73 -2.12 22.85
C ARG A 65 -1.69 -2.33 21.66
N HIS A 66 -2.64 -3.25 21.79
CA HIS A 66 -3.67 -3.54 20.79
C HIS A 66 -4.71 -2.43 20.61
N LEU A 67 -5.03 -1.64 21.65
CA LEU A 67 -6.07 -0.60 21.60
C LEU A 67 -5.56 0.77 21.12
N SER A 68 -4.28 1.08 21.36
CA SER A 68 -3.67 2.35 20.94
C SER A 68 -3.33 2.40 19.45
N GLN A 69 -3.29 1.24 18.79
CA GLN A 69 -3.00 1.08 17.36
C GLN A 69 -4.27 0.87 16.51
N LEU A 70 -5.48 0.99 17.09
CA LEU A 70 -6.72 0.87 16.31
C LEU A 70 -6.71 1.90 15.17
N ALA A 71 -6.77 1.39 13.94
CA ALA A 71 -6.87 2.16 12.70
C ALA A 71 -8.12 3.07 12.64
N HIS A 72 -9.01 2.98 13.64
CA HIS A 72 -10.30 3.65 13.71
C HIS A 72 -10.29 4.99 14.44
N GLN A 73 -9.10 5.51 14.76
CA GLN A 73 -9.00 6.86 15.30
C GLN A 73 -9.25 7.88 14.16
N PRO A 74 -10.08 8.93 14.38
CA PRO A 74 -10.41 9.92 13.35
C PRO A 74 -9.16 10.60 12.78
N TYR A 75 -8.09 10.68 13.57
CA TYR A 75 -6.79 11.16 13.12
C TYR A 75 -6.16 10.28 12.01
N ILE A 76 -6.20 8.95 12.17
CA ILE A 76 -5.65 8.01 11.18
C ILE A 76 -6.42 8.11 9.87
N MET A 77 -7.73 8.39 9.93
CA MET A 77 -8.54 8.61 8.73
C MET A 77 -8.07 9.84 7.94
N VAL A 78 -7.91 10.99 8.60
CA VAL A 78 -7.44 12.23 7.95
C VAL A 78 -6.03 12.04 7.39
N TYR A 79 -5.16 11.38 8.16
CA TYR A 79 -3.81 11.04 7.70
C TYR A 79 -3.84 10.13 6.46
N SER A 80 -4.62 9.04 6.48
CA SER A 80 -4.76 8.12 5.35
C SER A 80 -5.28 8.83 4.10
N THR A 81 -6.27 9.72 4.23
CA THR A 81 -6.78 10.51 3.10
C THR A 81 -5.70 11.43 2.53
N ALA A 82 -4.88 12.08 3.37
CA ALA A 82 -3.75 12.87 2.92
C ALA A 82 -2.70 12.01 2.19
N VAL A 83 -2.40 10.82 2.71
CA VAL A 83 -1.50 9.85 2.07
C VAL A 83 -2.05 9.42 0.70
N ILE A 84 -3.34 9.09 0.58
CA ILE A 84 -3.97 8.72 -0.69
C ILE A 84 -3.91 9.89 -1.69
N LEU A 85 -4.19 11.12 -1.26
CA LEU A 85 -4.07 12.30 -2.14
C LEU A 85 -2.63 12.52 -2.61
N SER A 86 -1.65 12.32 -1.73
CA SER A 86 -0.23 12.41 -2.09
C SER A 86 0.16 11.33 -3.10
N ALA A 87 -0.35 10.10 -2.93
CA ALA A 87 -0.16 8.98 -3.82
C ALA A 87 -0.74 9.24 -5.23
N ILE A 88 -1.95 9.80 -5.29
CA ILE A 88 -2.60 10.20 -6.54
C ILE A 88 -1.76 11.30 -7.21
N SER A 89 -1.29 12.29 -6.47
CA SER A 89 -0.42 13.35 -6.99
C SER A 89 0.87 12.80 -7.63
N VAL A 90 1.54 11.85 -6.97
CA VAL A 90 2.74 11.18 -7.50
C VAL A 90 2.39 10.38 -8.77
N SER A 91 1.27 9.65 -8.76
CA SER A 91 0.79 8.87 -9.91
C SER A 91 0.48 9.76 -11.11
N LEU A 92 -0.16 10.92 -10.89
CA LEU A 92 -0.46 11.90 -11.93
C LEU A 92 0.80 12.46 -12.58
N LYS A 93 1.86 12.72 -11.81
CA LYS A 93 3.16 13.16 -12.33
C LYS A 93 3.85 12.05 -13.11
N TYR A 94 3.81 10.82 -12.60
CA TYR A 94 4.34 9.66 -13.29
C TYR A 94 3.64 9.41 -14.64
N ALA A 95 2.32 9.58 -14.70
CA ALA A 95 1.53 9.41 -15.92
C ALA A 95 1.94 10.38 -17.05
N GLU A 96 2.46 11.56 -16.72
CA GLU A 96 3.01 12.53 -17.68
C GLU A 96 4.43 12.19 -18.12
N VAL A 97 5.26 11.73 -17.19
CA VAL A 97 6.69 11.48 -17.43
C VAL A 97 6.95 10.14 -18.12
N ARG A 98 6.05 9.15 -17.98
CA ARG A 98 6.22 7.79 -18.53
C ARG A 98 6.37 7.72 -20.06
N THR A 99 5.94 8.74 -20.80
CA THR A 99 6.03 8.79 -22.27
C THR A 99 7.44 9.18 -22.75
N GLN A 100 8.27 9.74 -21.86
CA GLN A 100 9.62 10.17 -22.22
C GLN A 100 10.57 8.98 -22.42
N PRO A 101 11.46 9.02 -23.42
CA PRO A 101 12.36 7.91 -23.74
C PRO A 101 13.31 7.55 -22.60
N LYS A 102 13.73 8.53 -21.79
CA LYS A 102 14.61 8.33 -20.61
C LYS A 102 13.97 7.44 -19.53
N TRP A 103 12.64 7.40 -19.45
CA TRP A 103 11.89 6.71 -18.37
C TRP A 103 11.34 5.33 -18.78
N GLN A 104 11.66 4.85 -19.99
CA GLN A 104 11.11 3.59 -20.53
C GLN A 104 11.52 2.33 -19.75
N ARG A 105 12.71 2.31 -19.12
CA ARG A 105 13.14 1.19 -18.27
C ARG A 105 12.33 1.14 -16.97
N PHE A 106 12.17 2.29 -16.34
CA PHE A 106 11.37 2.42 -15.12
C PHE A 106 9.89 2.12 -15.39
N SER A 107 9.36 2.58 -16.52
CA SER A 107 7.96 2.31 -16.87
C SER A 107 7.69 0.82 -17.13
N LYS A 108 8.65 0.08 -17.69
CA LYS A 108 8.60 -1.38 -17.80
C LYS A 108 8.58 -2.07 -16.43
N LEU A 109 9.44 -1.65 -15.50
CA LEU A 109 9.45 -2.20 -14.13
C LEU A 109 8.15 -1.90 -13.37
N VAL A 110 7.64 -0.67 -13.45
CA VAL A 110 6.37 -0.29 -12.82
C VAL A 110 5.22 -1.09 -13.43
N ARG A 111 5.20 -1.26 -14.76
CA ARG A 111 4.21 -2.10 -15.44
C ARG A 111 4.30 -3.54 -14.97
N MET A 112 5.50 -4.13 -14.87
CA MET A 112 5.67 -5.49 -14.36
C MET A 112 5.19 -5.60 -12.92
N THR A 113 5.59 -4.68 -12.05
CA THR A 113 5.19 -4.68 -10.63
C THR A 113 3.68 -4.50 -10.46
N SER A 114 3.05 -3.67 -11.29
CA SER A 114 1.59 -3.53 -11.35
C SER A 114 0.91 -4.87 -11.67
N LEU A 115 1.45 -5.65 -12.61
CA LEU A 115 0.95 -6.99 -12.94
C LEU A 115 1.12 -7.97 -11.78
N LEU A 116 2.19 -7.85 -11.01
CA LEU A 116 2.49 -8.70 -9.86
C LEU A 116 1.80 -8.24 -8.56
N SER A 117 1.26 -7.03 -8.50
CA SER A 117 0.73 -6.43 -7.25
C SER A 117 -0.29 -7.31 -6.51
N PHE A 118 -1.21 -7.94 -7.26
CA PHE A 118 -2.17 -8.90 -6.69
C PHE A 118 -1.49 -10.16 -6.14
N GLY A 119 -0.49 -10.68 -6.86
CA GLY A 119 0.30 -11.84 -6.41
C GLY A 119 1.12 -11.51 -5.17
N ILE A 120 1.76 -10.34 -5.13
CA ILE A 120 2.49 -9.83 -3.96
C ILE A 120 1.55 -9.75 -2.75
N TYR A 121 0.33 -9.24 -2.93
CA TYR A 121 -0.67 -9.18 -1.86
C TYR A 121 -1.04 -10.55 -1.31
N LEU A 122 -1.19 -11.57 -2.17
CA LEU A 122 -1.51 -12.94 -1.74
C LEU A 122 -0.32 -13.65 -1.08
N THR A 123 0.89 -13.47 -1.61
CA THR A 123 2.08 -14.18 -1.13
C THR A 123 2.71 -13.54 0.09
N GLN A 124 2.30 -12.33 0.47
CA GLN A 124 2.95 -11.54 1.50
C GLN A 124 3.01 -12.19 2.89
N THR A 125 2.10 -13.12 3.20
CA THR A 125 2.04 -13.79 4.51
C THR A 125 3.24 -14.72 4.69
N ALA A 126 3.67 -15.42 3.63
CA ALA A 126 4.81 -16.35 3.70
C ALA A 126 6.14 -15.64 4.08
N PRO A 127 6.54 -14.52 3.43
CA PRO A 127 7.72 -13.76 3.84
C PRO A 127 7.63 -13.18 5.25
N ILE A 128 6.42 -12.83 5.74
CA ILE A 128 6.25 -12.36 7.12
C ILE A 128 6.54 -13.49 8.10
N ILE A 129 5.97 -14.68 7.89
CA ILE A 129 6.22 -15.85 8.73
C ILE A 129 7.72 -16.21 8.72
N LEU A 130 8.35 -16.16 7.55
CA LEU A 130 9.78 -16.40 7.41
C LEU A 130 10.62 -15.36 8.18
N LEU A 131 10.25 -14.08 8.09
CA LEU A 131 10.92 -12.99 8.80
C LEU A 131 10.73 -13.12 10.32
N ASP A 132 9.52 -13.47 10.78
CA ASP A 132 9.21 -13.69 12.19
C ASP A 132 10.08 -14.81 12.77
N HIS A 133 10.16 -15.95 12.08
CA HIS A 133 11.02 -17.06 12.48
C HIS A 133 12.52 -16.69 12.55
N PHE A 134 12.98 -15.88 11.60
CA PHE A 134 14.35 -15.37 11.60
C PHE A 134 14.58 -14.41 12.77
N LEU A 135 13.65 -13.49 13.02
CA LEU A 135 13.73 -12.53 14.12
C LEU A 135 13.68 -13.21 15.49
N THR A 136 12.84 -14.23 15.71
CA THR A 136 12.81 -14.97 16.98
C THR A 136 14.14 -15.66 17.27
N THR A 137 14.83 -16.13 16.24
CA THR A 137 16.15 -16.78 16.38
C THR A 137 17.25 -15.76 16.67
N VAL A 138 17.21 -14.60 16.01
CA VAL A 138 18.22 -13.53 16.15
C VAL A 138 18.04 -12.70 17.42
N ASN A 139 16.81 -12.53 17.90
CA ASN A 139 16.49 -11.75 19.11
C ASN A 139 17.23 -12.27 20.36
N ILE A 140 17.53 -13.57 20.41
CA ILE A 140 18.32 -14.19 21.49
C ILE A 140 19.73 -13.57 21.61
N TYR A 141 20.28 -13.02 20.54
CA TYR A 141 21.68 -12.58 20.48
C TYR A 141 21.86 -11.06 20.27
N VAL A 142 20.77 -10.29 20.11
CA VAL A 142 20.83 -8.91 19.60
C VAL A 142 20.15 -7.90 20.53
N PRO A 143 20.81 -6.79 20.92
CA PRO A 143 20.21 -5.72 21.73
C PRO A 143 19.09 -4.97 20.99
N SER A 144 18.10 -4.46 21.74
CA SER A 144 16.86 -3.87 21.20
C SER A 144 17.05 -2.72 20.20
N TRP A 145 18.14 -1.97 20.30
CA TRP A 145 18.45 -0.86 19.40
C TRP A 145 18.83 -1.34 17.99
N GLN A 146 19.52 -2.48 17.88
CA GLN A 146 19.89 -3.07 16.59
C GLN A 146 18.66 -3.65 15.88
N LEU A 147 17.70 -4.21 16.63
CA LEU A 147 16.41 -4.64 16.09
C LEU A 147 15.62 -3.49 15.44
N LEU A 148 15.67 -2.28 16.03
CA LEU A 148 15.02 -1.10 15.47
C LEU A 148 15.64 -0.69 14.11
N ILE A 149 16.96 -0.80 13.98
CA ILE A 149 17.67 -0.50 12.71
C ILE A 149 17.40 -1.60 11.67
N MET A 150 17.26 -2.86 12.08
CA MET A 150 16.90 -3.97 11.19
C MET A 150 15.48 -3.87 10.64
N LEU A 151 14.58 -3.13 11.28
CA LEU A 151 13.17 -3.03 10.90
C LEU A 151 12.95 -2.57 9.43
N PRO A 152 13.57 -1.48 8.93
CA PRO A 152 13.48 -1.13 7.51
C PRO A 152 14.06 -2.20 6.57
N PHE A 153 15.11 -2.91 6.99
CA PHE A 153 15.70 -3.99 6.20
C PHE A 153 14.80 -5.23 6.15
N GLY A 154 14.15 -5.59 7.25
CA GLY A 154 13.17 -6.66 7.31
C GLY A 154 11.96 -6.39 6.41
N LEU A 155 11.48 -5.15 6.36
CA LEU A 155 10.42 -4.74 5.44
C LEU A 155 10.85 -4.87 3.98
N LEU A 156 12.06 -4.39 3.63
CA LEU A 156 12.61 -4.55 2.29
C LEU A 156 12.77 -6.02 1.90
N PHE A 157 13.21 -6.86 2.83
CA PHE A 157 13.31 -8.30 2.65
C PHE A 157 11.94 -8.93 2.35
N VAL A 158 10.92 -8.62 3.16
CA VAL A 158 9.54 -9.12 2.96
C VAL A 158 9.02 -8.74 1.58
N ILE A 159 9.22 -7.49 1.15
CA ILE A 159 8.79 -7.02 -0.17
C ILE A 159 9.55 -7.73 -1.29
N ALA A 160 10.87 -7.88 -1.16
CA ALA A 160 11.71 -8.53 -2.16
C ALA A 160 11.34 -10.00 -2.33
N VAL A 161 11.14 -10.73 -1.22
CA VAL A 161 10.76 -12.15 -1.26
C VAL A 161 9.33 -12.30 -1.80
N ALA A 162 8.38 -11.47 -1.37
CA ALA A 162 7.00 -11.49 -1.92
C ALA A 162 7.00 -11.25 -3.44
N TRP A 163 7.79 -10.29 -3.90
CA TRP A 163 7.96 -10.00 -5.32
C TRP A 163 8.60 -11.16 -6.09
N LEU A 164 9.63 -11.80 -5.51
CA LEU A 164 10.30 -12.95 -6.11
C LEU A 164 9.36 -14.15 -6.25
N ILE A 165 8.62 -14.48 -5.18
CA ILE A 165 7.63 -15.57 -5.20
C ILE A 165 6.55 -15.26 -6.24
N SER A 166 6.01 -14.03 -6.25
CA SER A 166 5.01 -13.63 -7.24
C SER A 166 5.56 -13.67 -8.67
N TYR A 167 6.82 -13.31 -8.88
CA TYR A 167 7.47 -13.38 -10.19
C TYR A 167 7.67 -14.83 -10.63
N PHE A 168 8.05 -15.70 -9.70
CA PHE A 168 8.21 -17.13 -9.96
C PHE A 168 6.88 -17.78 -10.36
N CYS A 169 5.81 -17.52 -9.60
CA CYS A 169 4.45 -17.98 -9.94
C CYS A 169 3.94 -17.39 -11.27
N PHE A 170 4.39 -16.18 -11.65
CA PHE A 170 4.10 -15.60 -12.96
C PHE A 170 4.87 -16.29 -14.10
N LYS A 171 6.07 -16.81 -13.85
CA LYS A 171 6.92 -17.43 -14.88
C LYS A 171 6.64 -18.93 -15.08
N VAL A 172 6.20 -19.65 -14.03
CA VAL A 172 6.00 -21.11 -14.05
C VAL A 172 4.50 -21.46 -14.26
N PRO A 173 4.08 -22.01 -15.41
CA PRO A 173 2.74 -22.60 -15.56
C PRO A 173 2.66 -23.90 -14.73
N PRO A 174 1.53 -24.23 -14.05
CA PRO A 174 0.16 -23.66 -14.11
C PRO A 174 -0.14 -22.54 -13.09
N LEU A 175 0.86 -22.10 -12.30
CA LEU A 175 0.68 -21.23 -11.13
C LEU A 175 0.23 -19.79 -11.44
N GLY A 176 0.18 -19.39 -12.72
CA GLY A 176 -0.38 -18.09 -13.12
C GLY A 176 -1.84 -17.89 -12.72
N ILE A 177 -2.62 -18.98 -12.63
CA ILE A 177 -4.02 -18.93 -12.19
C ILE A 177 -4.15 -18.34 -10.78
N LEU A 178 -3.19 -18.62 -9.87
CA LEU A 178 -3.17 -18.09 -8.51
C LEU A 178 -3.01 -16.57 -8.45
N ILE A 179 -2.39 -15.96 -9.48
CA ILE A 179 -2.19 -14.51 -9.59
C ILE A 179 -3.31 -13.87 -10.44
N GLY A 180 -4.40 -14.59 -10.71
CA GLY A 180 -5.51 -14.10 -11.53
C GLY A 180 -5.16 -13.93 -13.00
N ARG A 181 -4.11 -14.59 -13.49
CA ARG A 181 -3.71 -14.59 -14.91
C ARG A 181 -3.37 -16.01 -15.40
N PRO A 182 -4.29 -16.71 -16.07
CA PRO A 182 -3.97 -18.02 -16.63
C PRO A 182 -2.80 -17.91 -17.61
N ASN A 183 -1.66 -18.50 -17.26
CA ASN A 183 -0.48 -18.64 -18.12
C ASN A 183 -0.62 -19.80 -19.13
N TRP A 184 -1.81 -20.40 -19.22
CA TRP A 184 -2.10 -21.46 -20.18
C TRP A 184 -2.20 -20.83 -21.57
N LYS A 185 -1.28 -21.18 -22.48
CA LYS A 185 -1.46 -20.89 -23.90
C LYS A 185 -2.73 -21.62 -24.37
N LYS A 186 -3.86 -20.93 -24.43
CA LYS A 186 -4.97 -21.32 -25.31
C LYS A 186 -4.76 -20.61 -26.64
N GLU A 187 -4.63 -21.40 -27.68
CA GLU A 187 -4.50 -20.96 -29.05
C GLU A 187 -5.66 -20.04 -29.49
N LYS A 188 -5.32 -19.18 -30.45
CA LYS A 188 -6.12 -18.29 -31.30
C LYS A 188 -7.65 -18.40 -31.16
N GLY A 189 -8.31 -17.30 -30.79
CA GLY A 189 -9.76 -17.19 -30.92
C GLY A 189 -10.34 -15.85 -30.51
N LYS A 190 -10.37 -14.92 -31.47
CA LYS A 190 -11.18 -13.68 -31.54
C LYS A 190 -10.85 -12.55 -30.55
N SER A 191 -10.30 -11.48 -31.13
CA SER A 191 -10.19 -10.14 -30.55
C SER A 191 -11.55 -9.63 -30.07
N CYS A 192 -11.81 -9.71 -28.76
CA CYS A 192 -12.79 -8.85 -28.12
C CYS A 192 -12.04 -7.60 -27.63
N LEU A 193 -12.24 -6.49 -28.34
CA LEU A 193 -11.76 -5.16 -28.00
C LEU A 193 -12.40 -4.69 -26.70
N ILE A 194 -11.90 -5.16 -25.56
CA ILE A 194 -12.13 -4.47 -24.28
C ILE A 194 -11.16 -3.30 -24.28
N LYS A 195 -11.68 -2.12 -24.60
CA LYS A 195 -11.03 -0.83 -24.33
C LYS A 195 -10.85 -0.75 -22.80
N ARG A 196 -9.76 -1.33 -22.32
CA ARG A 196 -9.41 -1.41 -20.91
C ARG A 196 -9.08 0.01 -20.47
N SER A 197 -10.03 0.66 -19.81
CA SER A 197 -9.81 1.91 -19.09
C SER A 197 -8.55 1.73 -18.27
N SER A 198 -7.61 2.66 -18.46
CA SER A 198 -6.35 2.76 -17.74
C SER A 198 -6.64 2.96 -16.25
N PHE A 199 -7.06 1.91 -15.56
CA PHE A 199 -7.09 1.86 -14.12
C PHE A 199 -5.62 1.79 -13.70
N ASP A 200 -5.10 2.99 -13.43
CA ASP A 200 -3.70 3.25 -13.15
C ASP A 200 -3.33 2.48 -11.88
N SER A 201 -2.80 1.26 -12.07
CA SER A 201 -2.47 0.33 -11.00
C SER A 201 -1.37 0.86 -10.06
N SER A 202 -0.79 2.02 -10.39
CA SER A 202 0.01 2.84 -9.47
C SER A 202 -0.77 3.25 -8.22
N ILE A 203 -2.09 3.45 -8.32
CA ILE A 203 -2.97 3.73 -7.17
C ILE A 203 -3.09 2.48 -6.27
N PHE A 204 -3.08 1.28 -6.85
CA PHE A 204 -3.19 0.02 -6.11
C PHE A 204 -1.91 -0.32 -5.33
N PHE A 205 -0.73 0.00 -5.88
CA PHE A 205 0.55 -0.21 -5.19
C PHE A 205 0.68 0.67 -3.93
N VAL A 206 0.17 1.89 -3.96
CA VAL A 206 0.17 2.76 -2.78
C VAL A 206 -0.94 2.38 -1.78
N LEU A 207 -2.11 1.93 -2.26
CA LEU A 207 -3.17 1.41 -1.39
C LEU A 207 -2.78 0.12 -0.66
N ILE A 208 -2.00 -0.77 -1.27
CA ILE A 208 -1.50 -1.99 -0.59
C ILE A 208 -0.51 -1.63 0.53
N PHE A 209 0.36 -0.64 0.33
CA PHE A 209 1.26 -0.16 1.39
C PHE A 209 0.49 0.52 2.54
N SER A 210 -0.61 1.20 2.23
CA SER A 210 -1.49 1.81 3.24
C SER A 210 -2.31 0.74 4.00
N SER A 211 -2.79 -0.31 3.31
CA SER A 211 -3.57 -1.39 3.93
C SER A 211 -2.76 -2.30 4.85
N LYS A 212 -1.42 -2.39 4.70
CA LYS A 212 -0.60 -3.21 5.60
C LYS A 212 -0.25 -2.52 6.91
N SER A 213 -0.38 -1.19 6.99
CA SER A 213 -0.49 -0.50 8.28
C SER A 213 -1.81 -0.81 9.01
N ILE A 214 -2.76 -1.43 8.31
CA ILE A 214 -4.11 -1.81 8.80
C ILE A 214 -4.22 -3.34 9.00
N GLY A 215 -3.20 -4.12 8.61
CA GLY A 215 -3.26 -5.59 8.56
C GLY A 215 -2.08 -6.31 9.21
N ALA A 216 -1.37 -5.69 10.15
CA ALA A 216 -0.42 -6.38 11.01
C ALA A 216 -1.10 -6.76 12.33
N ASN A 217 -1.94 -7.79 12.30
CA ASN A 217 -2.29 -8.72 13.40
C ASN A 217 -3.46 -9.61 12.93
N ILE A 218 -3.11 -10.69 12.23
CA ILE A 218 -3.56 -12.01 12.67
C ILE A 218 -2.36 -12.61 13.41
#